data_AF-A0A971HQQ2-F1
#
_entry.id   AF-A0A971HQQ2-F1
#
_cell.length_a   1.000
_cell.length_b   1.000
_cell.length_c   1.000
_cell.angle_alpha   90.00
_cell.angle_beta   90.00
_cell.angle_gamma   90.00
#
_symmetry.space_group_name_H-M   'P 1'
#
loop_
_entity.id
_entity.type
_entity.pdbx_description
1 polymer ?
#
loop_
_entity_poly.entity_id
_entity_poly.type
_entity_poly.pdbx_seq_one_letter_code
_entity_poly.pdbx_strand_id
1 'polypeptide(L)'
;MAQAKERPRDLVCVLVPEVIGVGSAQAVIVQEIPLSKERDIAAIGVEDLGCEVTVERCTPCSGKVFIQALVRKTVAFRSEVSHGVIGHATIQTPIHTYAEVPEALPSDYCIVEEAAVDDSCSFHEPLNPNGDGTFTALVDRTLVRIVIKVVRPTQLTIPIIPCSDICPSLKDLNNRR
;
A
#
# COMPACT_ATOMS: atom_id res chain seq x y z
N MET A 1 15.00 -53.48 -39.00
CA MET A 1 15.25 -52.19 -38.32
C MET A 1 13.92 -51.51 -38.10
N ALA A 2 13.35 -51.59 -36.89
CA ALA A 2 12.09 -50.93 -36.54
C ALA A 2 12.43 -49.69 -35.72
N GLN A 3 12.13 -48.50 -36.25
CA GLN A 3 12.21 -47.26 -35.49
C GLN A 3 11.09 -47.27 -34.45
N ALA A 4 11.48 -47.22 -33.17
CA ALA A 4 10.55 -47.00 -32.07
C ALA A 4 9.94 -45.60 -32.21
N LYS A 5 8.64 -45.55 -32.51
CA LYS A 5 7.84 -44.33 -32.51
C LYS A 5 7.73 -43.85 -31.07
N GLU A 6 8.53 -42.85 -30.70
CA GLU A 6 8.45 -42.21 -29.38
C GLU A 6 7.00 -41.73 -29.15
N ARG A 7 6.42 -42.12 -28.01
CA ARG A 7 5.10 -41.62 -27.60
C ARG A 7 5.23 -40.11 -27.34
N PRO A 8 4.25 -39.29 -27.75
CA PRO A 8 4.25 -37.87 -27.41
C PRO A 8 4.31 -37.73 -25.89
N ARG A 9 5.30 -36.99 -25.39
CA ARG A 9 5.37 -36.63 -23.97
C ARG A 9 4.15 -35.76 -23.70
N ASP A 10 3.33 -36.13 -22.73
CA ASP A 10 2.20 -35.30 -22.33
C ASP A 10 2.76 -33.95 -21.84
N LEU A 11 2.29 -32.85 -22.42
CA LEU A 11 2.71 -31.49 -22.07
C LEU A 11 1.57 -30.79 -21.33
N VAL A 12 1.90 -30.06 -20.27
CA VAL A 12 0.94 -29.19 -19.56
C VAL A 12 1.37 -27.75 -19.70
N CYS A 13 0.41 -26.90 -20.05
CA CYS A 13 0.59 -25.46 -20.07
C CYS A 13 0.14 -24.87 -18.73
N VAL A 14 0.99 -24.05 -18.11
CA VAL A 14 0.68 -23.34 -16.86
C VAL A 14 0.92 -21.85 -17.08
N LEU A 15 -0.01 -21.01 -16.61
CA LEU A 15 0.19 -19.57 -16.55
C LEU A 15 0.86 -19.21 -15.24
N VAL A 16 2.00 -18.52 -15.31
CA VAL A 16 2.72 -18.03 -14.13
C VAL A 16 2.90 -16.52 -14.24
N PRO A 17 2.82 -15.79 -13.12
CA PRO A 17 3.15 -14.36 -13.11
C PRO A 17 4.67 -14.20 -13.20
N GLU A 18 5.14 -13.58 -14.27
CA GLU A 18 6.51 -13.12 -14.44
C GLU A 18 6.64 -11.68 -13.94
N VAL A 19 7.66 -11.40 -13.14
CA VAL A 19 7.91 -10.03 -12.63
C VAL A 19 8.59 -9.23 -13.72
N ILE A 20 7.90 -8.21 -14.21
CA ILE A 20 8.42 -7.27 -15.23
C ILE A 20 9.32 -6.23 -14.58
N GLY A 21 8.96 -5.79 -13.37
CA GLY A 21 9.78 -4.84 -12.64
C GLY A 21 9.18 -4.44 -11.32
N VAL A 22 9.98 -3.70 -10.55
CA VAL A 22 9.61 -3.13 -9.26
C VAL A 22 9.82 -1.63 -9.37
N GLY A 23 8.85 -0.88 -8.85
CA GLY A 23 8.90 0.57 -8.81
C GLY A 23 8.55 1.08 -7.42
N SER A 24 9.02 2.27 -7.10
CA SER A 24 8.59 2.99 -5.90
C SER A 24 8.21 4.41 -6.24
N ALA A 25 7.18 4.91 -5.56
CA ALA A 25 6.76 6.29 -5.64
C ALA A 25 6.75 6.90 -4.24
N GLN A 26 7.02 8.19 -4.18
CA GLN A 26 6.87 8.99 -2.98
C GLN A 26 5.94 10.16 -3.25
N ALA A 27 5.15 10.53 -2.25
CA ALA A 27 4.27 11.70 -2.30
C ALA A 27 4.35 12.45 -0.97
N VAL A 28 4.51 13.77 -1.04
CA VAL A 28 4.47 14.64 0.13
C VAL A 28 3.06 15.21 0.26
N ILE A 29 2.46 15.03 1.42
CA ILE A 29 1.21 15.67 1.81
C ILE A 29 1.56 16.85 2.71
N VAL A 30 1.06 18.03 2.37
CA VAL A 30 1.07 19.21 3.25
C VAL A 30 -0.36 19.68 3.40
N GLN A 31 -0.88 19.66 4.63
CA GLN A 31 -2.27 20.01 4.87
C GLN A 31 -2.50 20.56 6.27
N GLU A 32 -3.64 21.22 6.44
CA GLU A 32 -4.18 21.59 7.74
C GLU A 32 -5.14 20.50 8.22
N ILE A 33 -4.97 20.05 9.47
CA ILE A 33 -5.90 19.13 10.13
C ILE A 33 -6.71 19.93 11.17
N PRO A 34 -7.96 20.31 10.86
CA PRO A 34 -8.81 20.94 11.85
C PRO A 34 -9.20 19.91 12.92
N LEU A 35 -8.96 20.23 14.19
CA LEU A 35 -9.23 19.32 15.31
C LEU A 35 -10.69 19.33 15.75
N SER A 36 -11.41 20.42 15.50
CA SER A 36 -12.84 20.49 15.74
C SER A 36 -13.58 21.06 14.54
N LYS A 37 -14.82 20.59 14.34
CA LYS A 37 -15.76 21.19 13.37
C LYS A 37 -16.45 22.42 13.97
N GLU A 38 -16.52 22.49 15.29
CA GLU A 38 -17.06 23.60 16.06
C GLU A 38 -15.92 24.48 16.53
N ARG A 39 -15.94 25.77 16.18
CA ARG A 39 -14.79 26.69 16.28
C ARG A 39 -14.24 26.91 17.69
N ASP A 40 -14.92 26.42 18.73
CA ASP A 40 -14.65 26.78 20.13
C ASP A 40 -14.05 25.65 20.96
N ILE A 41 -13.74 24.49 20.35
CA ILE A 41 -13.07 23.40 21.05
C ILE A 41 -11.56 23.50 20.79
N ALA A 42 -10.86 24.18 21.69
CA ALA A 42 -9.41 24.27 21.66
C ALA A 42 -8.77 22.98 22.18
N ALA A 43 -7.70 22.55 21.51
CA ALA A 43 -6.83 21.46 21.93
C ALA A 43 -5.67 22.03 22.77
N ILE A 44 -5.31 21.31 23.83
CA ILE A 44 -4.13 21.61 24.66
C ILE A 44 -2.95 20.71 24.28
N GLY A 45 -3.21 19.58 23.62
CA GLY A 45 -2.18 18.65 23.20
C GLY A 45 -2.72 17.54 22.30
N VAL A 46 -1.79 16.92 21.56
CA VAL A 46 -2.05 15.72 20.76
C VAL A 46 -1.59 14.52 21.58
N GLU A 47 -2.47 13.53 21.73
CA GLU A 47 -2.18 12.30 22.47
C GLU A 47 -1.71 11.18 21.53
N ASP A 48 -2.36 11.06 20.38
CA ASP A 48 -2.07 10.02 19.40
C ASP A 48 -2.39 10.49 17.97
N LEU A 49 -1.66 9.93 17.01
CA LEU A 49 -1.87 10.16 15.59
C LEU A 49 -1.73 8.85 14.82
N GLY A 50 -2.87 8.31 14.41
CA GLY A 50 -2.94 7.15 13.54
C GLY A 50 -2.94 7.58 12.07
N CYS A 51 -2.19 6.85 11.24
CA CYS A 51 -2.19 7.05 9.79
C CYS A 51 -2.34 5.71 9.06
N GLU A 52 -3.15 5.72 8.01
CA GLU A 52 -3.40 4.56 7.15
C GLU A 52 -3.33 5.00 5.69
N VAL A 53 -2.60 4.25 4.85
CA VAL A 53 -2.48 4.50 3.41
C VAL A 53 -3.17 3.36 2.68
N THR A 54 -4.21 3.67 1.92
CA THR A 54 -4.94 2.69 1.11
C THR A 54 -4.73 2.99 -0.38
N VAL A 55 -4.20 2.04 -1.14
CA VAL A 55 -4.11 2.18 -2.60
C VAL A 55 -5.44 1.78 -3.23
N GLU A 56 -6.15 2.74 -3.81
CA GLU A 56 -7.45 2.54 -4.44
C GLU A 56 -7.31 2.03 -5.89
N ARG A 57 -6.27 2.50 -6.59
CA ARG A 57 -6.01 2.12 -7.98
C ARG A 57 -4.52 2.09 -8.27
N CYS A 58 -4.08 1.03 -8.92
CA CYS A 58 -2.74 0.91 -9.47
C CYS A 58 -2.82 0.46 -10.93
N THR A 59 -2.40 1.32 -11.87
CA THR A 59 -2.61 1.12 -13.31
C THR A 59 -1.29 1.26 -14.08
N PRO A 60 -0.73 0.15 -14.58
CA PRO A 60 0.41 0.19 -15.49
C PRO A 60 0.08 0.96 -16.77
N CYS A 61 1.04 1.73 -17.26
CA CYS A 61 0.95 2.52 -18.48
C CYS A 61 2.36 2.77 -19.04
N SER A 62 2.74 2.01 -20.07
CA SER A 62 3.92 2.22 -20.93
C SER A 62 5.15 2.81 -20.22
N GLY A 63 5.82 1.99 -19.41
CA GLY A 63 7.02 2.40 -18.68
C GLY A 63 6.78 3.06 -17.32
N LYS A 64 5.52 3.30 -16.96
CA LYS A 64 5.11 3.91 -15.69
C LYS A 64 3.93 3.16 -15.10
N VAL A 65 3.65 3.42 -13.82
CA VAL A 65 2.46 2.92 -13.15
C VAL A 65 1.83 4.05 -12.38
N PHE A 66 0.58 4.39 -12.71
CA PHE A 66 -0.20 5.40 -12.01
C PHE A 66 -0.80 4.82 -10.75
N ILE A 67 -0.66 5.56 -9.65
CA ILE A 67 -1.11 5.14 -8.33
C ILE A 67 -2.06 6.21 -7.79
N GLN A 68 -3.28 5.78 -7.46
CA GLN A 68 -4.25 6.57 -6.70
C GLN A 68 -4.37 5.93 -5.33
N ALA A 69 -4.09 6.70 -4.30
CA ALA A 69 -4.21 6.24 -2.93
C ALA A 69 -4.91 7.28 -2.07
N LEU A 70 -5.46 6.83 -0.95
CA LEU A 70 -6.12 7.63 0.05
C LEU A 70 -5.35 7.51 1.35
N VAL A 71 -4.98 8.64 1.93
CA VAL A 71 -4.35 8.70 3.25
C VAL A 71 -5.40 9.11 4.26
N ARG A 72 -5.66 8.24 5.22
CA ARG A 72 -6.56 8.51 6.34
C ARG A 72 -5.73 8.80 7.57
N LYS A 73 -5.94 9.97 8.17
CA LYS A 73 -5.34 10.34 9.45
C LYS A 73 -6.39 10.51 10.50
N THR A 74 -6.12 9.98 11.68
CA THR A 74 -6.95 10.14 12.87
C THR A 74 -6.09 10.70 13.99
N VAL A 75 -6.48 11.88 14.48
CA VAL A 75 -5.80 12.57 15.56
C VAL A 75 -6.65 12.46 16.82
N ALA A 76 -6.07 11.94 17.89
CA ALA A 76 -6.63 12.02 19.23
C ALA A 76 -5.99 13.20 19.96
N PHE A 77 -6.80 14.11 20.49
CA PHE A 77 -6.33 15.32 21.13
C PHE A 77 -7.06 15.59 22.44
N ARG A 78 -6.38 16.25 23.38
CA ARG A 78 -6.96 16.65 24.65
C ARG A 78 -7.64 18.00 24.51
N SER A 79 -8.93 18.06 24.84
CA SER A 79 -9.70 19.31 24.81
C SER A 79 -9.57 20.09 26.12
N GLU A 80 -9.57 21.42 26.01
CA GLU A 80 -9.65 22.34 27.15
C GLU A 80 -11.02 22.34 27.84
N VAL A 81 -12.09 22.35 27.05
CA VAL A 81 -13.48 22.57 27.50
C VAL A 81 -13.97 21.48 28.46
N SER A 82 -13.35 20.31 28.43
CA SER A 82 -13.88 19.11 29.07
C SER A 82 -12.85 18.32 29.89
N HIS A 83 -11.77 18.97 30.33
CA HIS A 83 -10.78 18.50 31.32
C HIS A 83 -10.69 16.95 31.46
N GLY A 84 -10.32 16.27 30.37
CA GLY A 84 -10.19 14.80 30.35
C GLY A 84 -10.91 14.08 29.22
N VAL A 85 -11.75 14.75 28.42
CA VAL A 85 -12.29 14.13 27.20
C VAL A 85 -11.26 14.20 26.07
N ILE A 86 -11.07 13.05 25.43
CA ILE A 86 -10.25 12.91 24.22
C ILE A 86 -11.17 13.21 23.02
N GLY A 87 -10.83 14.27 22.29
CA GLY A 87 -11.43 14.58 21.00
C GLY A 87 -10.78 13.75 19.89
N HIS A 88 -11.55 13.50 18.82
CA HIS A 88 -11.06 12.79 17.64
C HIS A 88 -11.36 13.60 16.38
N ALA A 89 -10.33 13.80 15.57
CA ALA A 89 -10.44 14.37 14.24
C ALA A 89 -9.97 13.36 13.20
N THR A 90 -10.73 13.19 12.12
CA THR A 90 -10.33 12.34 10.99
C THR A 90 -10.34 13.16 9.71
N ILE A 91 -9.24 13.07 8.96
CA ILE A 91 -9.11 13.65 7.63
C ILE A 91 -8.73 12.56 6.63
N GLN A 92 -9.18 12.73 5.40
CA GLN A 92 -8.86 11.85 4.28
C GLN A 92 -8.31 12.69 3.14
N THR A 93 -7.14 12.30 2.64
CA THR A 93 -6.39 13.06 1.66
C THR A 93 -6.06 12.17 0.47
N PRO A 94 -6.65 12.42 -0.71
CA PRO A 94 -6.29 11.68 -1.90
C PRO A 94 -4.89 12.08 -2.37
N ILE A 95 -4.10 11.10 -2.79
CA ILE A 95 -2.81 11.29 -3.43
C ILE A 95 -2.80 10.63 -4.80
N HIS A 96 -2.16 11.31 -5.75
CA HIS A 96 -1.93 10.82 -7.09
C HIS A 96 -0.44 10.90 -7.37
N THR A 97 0.17 9.76 -7.66
CA THR A 97 1.60 9.65 -7.95
C THR A 97 1.85 8.61 -9.02
N TYR A 98 3.09 8.45 -9.44
CA TYR A 98 3.50 7.40 -10.36
C TYR A 98 4.86 6.83 -9.97
N ALA A 99 5.05 5.56 -10.28
CA ALA A 99 6.34 4.89 -10.20
C ALA A 99 6.84 4.58 -11.62
N GLU A 100 8.15 4.67 -11.82
CA GLU A 100 8.78 4.27 -13.08
C GLU A 100 9.04 2.77 -13.08
N VAL A 101 8.55 2.09 -14.13
CA VAL A 101 8.77 0.67 -14.38
C VAL A 101 8.93 0.52 -15.90
N PRO A 102 10.15 0.69 -16.44
CA PRO A 102 10.37 0.93 -17.88
C PRO A 102 9.75 -0.11 -18.83
N GLU A 103 9.66 -1.37 -18.42
CA GLU A 103 9.12 -2.47 -19.24
C GLU A 103 7.61 -2.73 -19.05
N ALA A 104 6.95 -1.94 -18.19
CA ALA A 104 5.53 -2.09 -17.90
C ALA A 104 4.67 -1.71 -19.11
N LEU A 105 3.68 -2.56 -19.40
CA LEU A 105 2.68 -2.36 -20.45
C LEU A 105 1.29 -2.16 -19.84
N PRO A 106 0.36 -1.49 -20.52
CA PRO A 106 -1.01 -1.30 -20.03
C PRO A 106 -1.79 -2.60 -19.72
N SER A 107 -1.37 -3.73 -20.28
CA SER A 107 -1.97 -5.05 -20.04
C SER A 107 -1.41 -5.77 -18.80
N ASP A 108 -0.36 -5.25 -18.19
CA ASP A 108 0.28 -5.88 -17.04
C ASP A 108 -0.55 -5.65 -15.77
N TYR A 109 -0.30 -6.47 -14.75
CA TYR A 109 -0.93 -6.34 -13.43
C TYR A 109 0.01 -5.60 -12.48
N CYS A 110 -0.55 -4.71 -11.67
CA CYS A 110 0.17 -4.09 -10.56
C CYS A 110 -0.19 -4.80 -9.25
N ILE A 111 0.83 -5.13 -8.47
CA ILE A 111 0.74 -5.62 -7.10
C ILE A 111 1.35 -4.54 -6.20
N VAL A 112 0.61 -4.11 -5.18
CA VAL A 112 1.14 -3.23 -4.14
C VAL A 112 1.86 -4.09 -3.11
N GLU A 113 3.15 -3.89 -2.96
CA GLU A 113 3.96 -4.60 -1.96
C GLU A 113 3.96 -3.86 -0.63
N GLU A 114 3.99 -2.53 -0.68
CA GLU A 114 4.05 -1.67 0.49
C GLU A 114 3.32 -0.35 0.21
N ALA A 115 2.55 0.15 1.17
CA ALA A 115 1.99 1.49 1.16
C ALA A 115 1.95 1.99 2.60
N ALA A 116 2.86 2.90 2.94
CA ALA A 116 3.05 3.35 4.31
C ALA A 116 3.47 4.83 4.35
N VAL A 117 3.28 5.44 5.52
CA VAL A 117 3.95 6.69 5.86
C VAL A 117 5.38 6.37 6.27
N ASP A 118 6.31 7.19 5.81
CA ASP A 118 7.65 7.17 6.37
C ASP A 118 7.62 7.87 7.73
N ASP A 119 7.62 7.09 8.81
CA ASP A 119 7.54 7.58 10.19
C ASP A 119 8.69 8.53 10.54
N SER A 120 9.83 8.43 9.85
CA SER A 120 10.96 9.35 10.03
C SER A 120 10.73 10.72 9.40
N CYS A 121 9.70 10.85 8.55
CA CYS A 121 9.38 12.01 7.73
C CYS A 121 7.90 12.41 7.87
N SER A 122 7.36 12.33 9.09
CA SER A 122 6.02 12.80 9.44
C SER A 122 6.11 13.86 10.55
N PHE A 123 5.68 15.08 10.24
CA PHE A 123 5.77 16.24 11.13
C PHE A 123 4.38 16.84 11.35
N HIS A 124 4.04 17.08 12.61
CA HIS A 124 2.75 17.65 13.00
C HIS A 124 2.98 18.72 14.06
N GLU A 125 2.55 19.95 13.77
CA GLU A 125 2.76 21.10 14.64
C GLU A 125 1.45 21.86 14.83
N PRO A 126 1.18 22.40 16.04
CA PRO A 126 0.07 23.34 16.25
C PRO A 126 0.07 24.47 15.22
N LEU A 127 -1.04 24.64 14.51
CA LEU A 127 -1.23 25.78 13.63
C LEU A 127 -1.71 26.98 14.45
N ASN A 128 -0.93 28.07 14.42
CA ASN A 128 -1.25 29.34 15.11
C ASN A 128 -1.64 29.14 16.58
N PRO A 129 -0.76 28.58 17.43
CA PRO A 129 -1.07 28.40 18.84
C PRO A 129 -1.35 29.75 19.51
N ASN A 130 -2.36 29.77 20.37
CA ASN A 130 -2.69 30.89 21.22
C ASN A 130 -1.59 31.12 22.26
N GLY A 131 -1.57 32.31 22.89
CA GLY A 131 -0.58 32.66 23.91
C GLY A 131 -0.60 31.77 25.16
N ASP A 132 -1.68 31.02 25.37
CA ASP A 132 -1.87 30.03 26.44
C ASP A 132 -1.44 28.60 26.04
N GLY A 133 -0.97 28.41 24.80
CA GLY A 133 -0.54 27.11 24.25
C GLY A 133 -1.66 26.28 23.63
N THR A 134 -2.90 26.77 23.61
CA THR A 134 -4.03 26.08 22.96
C THR A 134 -4.02 26.28 21.44
N PHE A 135 -4.65 25.38 20.69
CA PHE A 135 -4.72 25.44 19.23
C PHE A 135 -5.96 24.72 18.69
N THR A 136 -6.38 25.05 17.47
CA THR A 136 -7.60 24.48 16.85
C THR A 136 -7.30 23.60 15.64
N ALA A 137 -6.08 23.65 15.11
CA ALA A 137 -5.66 22.88 13.96
C ALA A 137 -4.18 22.51 14.04
N LEU A 138 -3.76 21.53 13.23
CA LEU A 138 -2.37 21.13 13.04
C LEU A 138 -1.92 21.41 11.61
N VAL A 139 -0.66 21.82 11.44
CA VAL A 139 0.04 21.69 10.16
C VAL A 139 0.64 20.30 10.10
N ASP A 140 0.22 19.53 9.10
CA ASP A 140 0.71 18.18 8.82
C ASP A 140 1.61 18.20 7.58
N ARG A 141 2.81 17.62 7.72
CA ARG A 141 3.72 17.32 6.61
C ARG A 141 4.09 15.85 6.68
N THR A 142 3.68 15.08 5.68
CA THR A 142 3.85 13.63 5.70
C THR A 142 4.32 13.10 4.37
N LEU A 143 5.39 12.29 4.43
CA LEU A 143 5.90 11.56 3.28
C LEU A 143 5.25 10.17 3.22
N VAL A 144 4.59 9.88 2.11
CA VAL A 144 4.03 8.55 1.82
C VAL A 144 4.95 7.85 0.84
N ARG A 145 5.27 6.59 1.12
CA ARG A 145 6.02 5.69 0.24
C ARG A 145 5.13 4.55 -0.21
N ILE A 146 5.13 4.28 -1.51
CA ILE A 146 4.41 3.16 -2.10
C ILE A 146 5.39 2.36 -2.95
N VAL A 147 5.48 1.06 -2.68
CA VAL A 147 6.29 0.10 -3.44
C VAL A 147 5.35 -0.82 -4.19
N ILE A 148 5.62 -0.97 -5.49
CA ILE A 148 4.80 -1.76 -6.39
C ILE A 148 5.65 -2.76 -7.16
N LYS A 149 5.01 -3.84 -7.58
CA LYS A 149 5.55 -4.88 -8.45
C LYS A 149 4.62 -5.03 -9.65
N VAL A 150 5.17 -4.98 -10.85
CA VAL A 150 4.43 -5.21 -12.09
C VAL A 150 4.67 -6.64 -12.54
N VAL A 151 3.60 -7.36 -12.83
CA VAL A 151 3.65 -8.76 -13.26
C VAL A 151 2.88 -8.97 -14.56
N ARG A 152 3.40 -9.84 -15.41
CA ARG A 152 2.80 -10.26 -16.68
C ARG A 152 2.57 -11.77 -16.66
N PRO A 153 1.38 -12.27 -17.04
CA PRO A 153 1.18 -13.70 -17.17
C PRO A 153 1.99 -14.24 -18.35
N THR A 154 2.86 -15.20 -18.08
CA THR A 154 3.64 -15.91 -19.10
C THR A 154 3.24 -17.39 -19.09
N GLN A 155 3.04 -17.95 -20.27
CA GLN A 155 2.70 -19.36 -20.42
C GLN A 155 3.97 -20.22 -20.44
N LEU A 156 4.08 -21.13 -19.49
CA LEU A 156 5.12 -22.15 -19.47
C LEU A 156 4.54 -23.48 -19.96
N THR A 157 5.30 -24.15 -20.83
CA THR A 157 4.99 -25.50 -21.29
C THR A 157 5.92 -26.47 -20.59
N ILE A 158 5.36 -27.31 -19.72
CA ILE A 158 6.11 -28.23 -18.87
C ILE A 158 5.87 -29.67 -19.34
N PRO A 159 6.91 -30.49 -19.52
CA PRO A 159 6.73 -31.92 -19.72
C PRO A 159 6.14 -32.57 -18.46
N ILE A 160 5.06 -33.33 -18.62
CA ILE A 160 4.58 -34.23 -17.58
C ILE A 160 5.60 -35.35 -17.45
N ILE A 161 6.53 -35.17 -16.51
CA ILE A 161 7.34 -36.26 -16.00
C ILE A 161 6.45 -36.94 -14.94
N PRO A 162 6.11 -38.23 -15.07
CA PRO A 162 5.42 -38.95 -14.01
C PRO A 162 6.29 -38.84 -12.75
N CYS A 163 5.85 -37.98 -11.83
CA CYS A 163 6.59 -37.63 -10.65
C CYS A 163 6.13 -38.57 -9.54
N SER A 164 7.03 -39.39 -9.01
CA SER A 164 6.68 -40.26 -7.89
C SER A 164 6.54 -39.50 -6.57
N ASP A 165 7.20 -38.35 -6.35
CA ASP A 165 7.32 -37.81 -4.98
C ASP A 165 7.47 -36.28 -4.80
N ILE A 166 7.30 -35.43 -5.83
CA ILE A 166 7.63 -33.98 -5.68
C ILE A 166 6.47 -33.12 -5.12
N CYS A 167 5.23 -33.60 -5.18
CA CYS A 167 4.11 -32.94 -4.52
C CYS A 167 3.73 -33.74 -3.27
N PRO A 168 4.09 -33.31 -2.03
CA PRO A 168 3.46 -33.88 -0.86
C PRO A 168 1.95 -33.70 -1.03
N SER A 169 1.22 -34.80 -0.93
CA SER A 169 -0.22 -34.76 -1.10
C SER A 169 -0.80 -33.83 -0.03
N LEU A 170 -1.91 -33.14 -0.33
CA LEU A 170 -2.63 -32.31 0.65
C LEU A 170 -2.99 -33.06 1.95
N LYS A 171 -2.91 -34.40 1.96
CA LYS A 171 -3.09 -35.25 3.15
C LYS A 171 -1.90 -35.20 4.10
N ASP A 172 -0.68 -34.95 3.62
CA ASP A 172 0.55 -34.95 4.43
C ASP A 172 0.72 -33.65 5.25
N LEU A 173 0.02 -32.57 4.86
CA LEU A 173 0.00 -31.30 5.60
C LEU A 173 -0.94 -31.31 6.82
N ASN A 174 -1.95 -32.18 6.83
CA ASN A 174 -2.92 -32.26 7.93
C ASN A 174 -2.48 -33.18 9.10
N ASN A 175 -1.41 -33.96 8.93
CA ASN A 175 -0.87 -34.86 9.96
C ASN A 175 0.34 -34.29 10.73
N ARG A 176 0.69 -33.01 10.54
CA ARG A 176 1.71 -32.31 11.34
C ARG A 176 1.10 -31.28 12.30
N ARG A 177 0.00 -31.65 12.96
CA ARG A 177 -0.52 -30.95 14.14
C ARG A 177 -0.18 -31.73 15.40
#